data_AF-A0A2V8RK13-F1
#
_entry.id   AF-A0A2V8RK13-F1
#
_cell.length_a   1.000
_cell.length_b   1.000
_cell.length_c   1.000
_cell.angle_alpha   90.00
_cell.angle_beta   90.00
_cell.angle_gamma   90.00
#
_symmetry.space_group_name_H-M   'P 1'
#
loop_
_entity.id
_entity.type
_entity.pdbx_description
1 polymer ?
#
loop_
_entity_poly.entity_id
_entity_poly.type
_entity_poly.pdbx_seq_one_letter_code
_entity_poly.pdbx_strand_id
1 'polypeptide(L)'
;MPGDAKTTFDAQCAKCHGKDGRAHTTRGRLSHARDLTNAGWQNEVSDERLFNSINKGKGKNMPAYGKKLSEDQIDELVRYVRQLKR
;
A
#
# COMPACT_ATOMS: atom_id res chain seq x y z
N MET A 1 21.38 -2.32 3.85
CA MET A 1 20.83 -1.32 2.90
C MET A 1 19.32 -1.36 3.05
N PRO A 2 18.65 -0.25 3.41
CA PRO A 2 17.20 -0.12 3.35
C PRO A 2 16.80 -0.26 1.87
N GLY A 3 16.46 -1.48 1.47
CA GLY A 3 16.52 -1.95 0.10
C GLY A 3 15.13 -2.28 -0.41
N ASP A 4 14.59 -1.32 -1.17
CA ASP A 4 13.43 -1.42 -2.04
C ASP A 4 12.09 -1.71 -1.35
N ALA A 5 11.50 -0.66 -0.75
CA ALA A 5 10.04 -0.59 -0.53
C ALA A 5 9.26 -1.04 -1.78
N LYS A 6 9.77 -0.73 -2.97
CA LYS A 6 9.28 -1.25 -4.25
C LYS A 6 9.27 -2.79 -4.33
N THR A 7 10.33 -3.47 -3.90
CA THR A 7 10.45 -4.94 -3.91
C THR A 7 9.48 -5.57 -2.92
N THR A 8 9.39 -5.01 -1.71
CA THR A 8 8.42 -5.46 -0.71
C THR A 8 6.99 -5.26 -1.21
N PHE A 9 6.71 -4.10 -1.81
CA PHE A 9 5.43 -3.80 -2.42
C PHE A 9 5.13 -4.77 -3.58
N ASP A 10 6.09 -5.01 -4.48
CA ASP A 10 5.91 -5.92 -5.61
C ASP A 10 5.68 -7.37 -5.15
N ALA A 11 6.33 -7.81 -4.08
CA ALA A 11 6.20 -9.16 -3.54
C ALA A 11 4.90 -9.37 -2.74
N GLN A 12 4.51 -8.40 -1.91
CA GLN A 12 3.41 -8.54 -0.95
C GLN A 12 2.13 -7.81 -1.37
N CYS A 13 2.25 -6.61 -1.96
CA CYS A 13 1.15 -5.68 -2.18
C CYS A 13 0.63 -5.68 -3.63
N ALA A 14 1.51 -5.80 -4.63
CA ALA A 14 1.18 -5.67 -6.04
C ALA A 14 0.21 -6.74 -6.55
N LYS A 15 0.10 -7.88 -5.84
CA LYS A 15 -0.92 -8.91 -6.13
C LYS A 15 -2.34 -8.35 -6.04
N CYS A 16 -2.60 -7.45 -5.10
CA CYS A 16 -3.91 -6.81 -4.89
C CYS A 16 -3.95 -5.38 -5.44
N HIS A 17 -2.89 -4.60 -5.24
CA HIS A 17 -2.86 -3.18 -5.59
C HIS A 17 -2.28 -2.91 -6.99
N GLY A 18 -1.78 -3.93 -7.69
CA GLY A 18 -1.04 -3.74 -8.95
C GLY A 18 0.34 -3.13 -8.69
N LYS A 19 1.30 -3.36 -9.59
CA LYS A 19 2.63 -2.72 -9.49
C LYS A 19 2.57 -1.20 -9.66
N ASP A 20 1.50 -0.74 -10.32
CA ASP A 20 1.16 0.65 -10.57
C ASP A 20 0.31 1.29 -9.46
N GLY A 21 -0.14 0.52 -8.45
CA GLY A 21 -0.99 1.04 -7.37
C GLY A 21 -2.44 1.29 -7.76
N ARG A 22 -2.83 1.04 -9.01
CA ARG A 22 -4.19 1.30 -9.52
C ARG A 22 -5.21 0.26 -9.13
N ALA A 23 -4.77 -0.84 -8.53
CA ALA A 23 -5.59 -1.98 -8.13
C ALA A 23 -6.40 -2.61 -9.27
N HIS A 24 -5.94 -2.45 -10.53
CA HIS A 24 -6.54 -3.07 -11.72
C HIS A 24 -6.30 -4.59 -11.82
N THR A 25 -5.87 -5.25 -10.75
CA THR A 25 -5.73 -6.71 -10.73
C THR A 25 -7.06 -7.38 -10.43
N THR A 26 -7.23 -8.64 -10.84
CA THR A 26 -8.42 -9.43 -10.51
C THR A 26 -8.66 -9.49 -9.00
N ARG A 27 -7.59 -9.58 -8.21
CA ARG A 27 -7.65 -9.60 -6.75
C ARG A 27 -7.98 -8.22 -6.17
N GLY A 28 -7.50 -7.14 -6.77
CA GLY A 28 -7.89 -5.77 -6.44
C GLY A 28 -9.38 -5.52 -6.68
N ARG A 29 -9.91 -5.98 -7.81
CA ARG A 29 -11.35 -5.95 -8.13
C ARG A 29 -12.18 -6.74 -7.11
N LEU A 30 -11.78 -7.98 -6.80
CA LEU A 30 -12.44 -8.81 -5.78
C LEU A 30 -12.37 -8.18 -4.37
N SER A 31 -11.29 -7.48 -4.08
CA SER A 31 -11.05 -6.84 -2.78
C SER A 31 -11.65 -5.45 -2.67
N HIS A 32 -12.23 -4.91 -3.75
CA HIS A 32 -12.58 -3.49 -3.90
C HIS A 32 -11.42 -2.55 -3.49
N ALA A 33 -10.20 -2.94 -3.86
CA ALA A 33 -9.02 -2.13 -3.62
C ALA A 33 -9.13 -0.82 -4.42
N ARG A 34 -8.82 0.29 -3.78
CA ARG A 34 -8.89 1.62 -4.38
C ARG A 34 -7.60 1.93 -5.15
N ASP A 35 -7.74 2.75 -6.18
CA ASP A 35 -6.61 3.34 -6.88
C ASP A 35 -5.82 4.26 -5.94
N LEU A 36 -4.59 3.84 -5.63
CA LEU A 36 -3.65 4.58 -4.80
C LEU A 36 -2.99 5.73 -5.55
N THR A 37 -3.06 5.75 -6.89
CA THR A 37 -2.49 6.83 -7.72
C THR A 37 -3.38 8.06 -7.75
N ASN A 38 -4.64 7.94 -7.30
CA ASN A 38 -5.61 9.03 -7.30
C ASN A 38 -5.17 10.18 -6.39
N ALA A 39 -4.80 11.32 -6.98
CA ALA A 39 -4.34 12.50 -6.27
C ALA A 39 -5.37 13.09 -5.29
N GLY A 40 -6.67 13.02 -5.61
CA GLY A 40 -7.74 13.47 -4.72
C GLY A 40 -7.75 12.66 -3.42
N TRP A 41 -7.79 11.34 -3.54
CA TRP A 41 -7.76 10.44 -2.37
C TRP A 41 -6.44 10.54 -1.60
N GLN A 42 -5.31 10.66 -2.30
CA GLN A 42 -4.00 10.88 -1.68
C GLN A 42 -3.99 12.17 -0.85
N ASN A 43 -4.57 13.26 -1.34
CA ASN A 43 -4.63 14.51 -0.57
C ASN A 43 -5.54 14.41 0.67
N GLU A 44 -6.58 13.57 0.63
CA GLU A 44 -7.49 13.35 1.76
C GLU A 44 -6.94 12.39 2.83
N VAL A 45 -5.99 11.52 2.47
CA VAL A 45 -5.42 10.53 3.38
C VAL A 45 -4.09 11.03 3.94
N SER A 46 -3.91 10.96 5.25
CA SER A 46 -2.63 11.29 5.91
C SER A 46 -1.65 10.10 5.88
N ASP A 47 -0.35 10.37 6.02
CA ASP A 47 0.70 9.34 6.09
C ASP A 47 0.47 8.36 7.24
N GLU A 48 0.09 8.86 8.42
CA GLU A 48 -0.30 8.04 9.57
C GLU A 48 -1.46 7.09 9.25
N ARG A 49 -2.40 7.52 8.41
CA ARG A 49 -3.55 6.68 8.05
C ARG A 49 -3.13 5.58 7.07
N LEU A 50 -2.19 5.87 6.17
CA LEU A 50 -1.57 4.88 5.30
C LEU A 50 -0.76 3.88 6.12
N PHE A 51 0.09 4.37 7.03
CA PHE A 51 0.89 3.57 7.95
C PHE A 51 0.01 2.63 8.76
N ASN A 52 -1.02 3.16 9.43
CA ASN A 52 -1.96 2.35 10.20
C ASN A 52 -2.70 1.31 9.33
N SER A 53 -3.03 1.64 8.08
CA SER A 53 -3.68 0.71 7.16
C SER A 53 -2.77 -0.46 6.78
N ILE A 54 -1.46 -0.23 6.62
CA ILE A 54 -0.48 -1.28 6.35
C ILE A 54 -0.19 -2.07 7.63
N ASN A 55 0.02 -1.38 8.74
CA ASN A 55 0.34 -1.95 10.04
C ASN A 55 -0.79 -2.86 10.56
N LYS A 56 -2.02 -2.32 10.66
CA LYS A 56 -3.20 -3.02 11.19
C LYS A 56 -4.00 -3.78 10.14
N GLY A 57 -3.73 -3.57 8.85
CA GLY A 57 -4.56 -4.07 7.77
C GLY A 57 -5.84 -3.25 7.62
N LYS A 58 -6.59 -3.52 6.54
CA LYS A 58 -7.84 -2.81 6.22
C LYS A 58 -8.94 -3.80 5.83
N GLY A 59 -9.91 -3.94 6.72
CA GLY A 59 -11.05 -4.85 6.52
C GLY A 59 -10.63 -6.31 6.44
N LYS A 60 -11.40 -7.13 5.71
CA LYS A 60 -11.11 -8.56 5.51
C LYS A 60 -10.15 -8.85 4.35
N ASN A 61 -9.89 -7.85 3.50
CA ASN A 61 -9.21 -8.04 2.23
C ASN A 61 -7.72 -7.64 2.27
N MET A 62 -7.35 -6.70 3.14
CA MET A 62 -5.96 -6.27 3.33
C MET A 62 -5.45 -6.77 4.69
N PRO A 63 -4.50 -7.72 4.73
CA PRO A 63 -3.97 -8.25 5.98
C PRO A 63 -3.10 -7.23 6.71
N ALA A 64 -2.96 -7.41 8.01
CA ALA A 64 -2.04 -6.64 8.86
C ALA A 64 -0.59 -7.04 8.58
N TYR A 65 0.25 -6.07 8.22
CA TYR A 65 1.68 -6.30 8.00
C TYR A 65 2.57 -5.88 9.17
N GLY A 66 2.02 -5.28 10.23
CA GLY A 66 2.76 -4.88 11.43
C GLY A 66 3.51 -5.98 12.15
N LYS A 67 3.07 -7.24 11.99
CA LYS A 67 3.77 -8.42 12.54
C LYS A 67 4.85 -8.97 11.61
N LYS A 68 4.87 -8.53 10.36
CA LYS A 68 5.77 -9.03 9.30
C LYS A 68 6.83 -8.00 8.90
N LEU A 69 6.51 -6.72 9.00
CA LEU A 69 7.35 -5.59 8.62
C LEU A 69 7.59 -4.71 9.84
N SER A 70 8.80 -4.18 9.95
CA SER A 70 9.14 -3.17 10.95
C SER A 70 8.49 -1.83 10.61
N GLU A 71 8.32 -0.96 11.61
CA GLU A 71 7.74 0.37 11.41
C GLU A 71 8.49 1.17 10.34
N ASP A 72 9.82 1.12 10.33
CA ASP A 72 10.64 1.77 9.30
C ASP A 72 10.31 1.27 7.88
N GLN A 73 10.11 -0.04 7.70
CA GLN A 73 9.74 -0.61 6.40
C GLN A 73 8.34 -0.18 5.97
N ILE A 74 7.43 -0.02 6.93
CA ILE A 74 6.09 0.48 6.67
C ILE A 74 6.14 1.96 6.27
N ASP A 75 6.94 2.78 6.95
CA ASP A 75 7.13 4.20 6.58
C ASP A 75 7.69 4.32 5.15
N GLU A 76 8.70 3.52 4.80
CA GLU A 76 9.22 3.49 3.43
C GLU A 76 8.15 3.07 2.40
N LEU A 77 7.30 2.09 2.72
CA LEU A 77 6.17 1.71 1.86
C LEU A 77 5.15 2.84 1.71
N VAL A 78 4.86 3.58 2.78
CA VAL A 78 3.97 4.75 2.73
C VAL A 78 4.56 5.80 1.78
N ARG A 79 5.85 6.11 1.91
CA ARG A 79 6.56 7.03 1.01
C ARG A 79 6.53 6.54 -0.43
N TYR A 80 6.71 5.25 -0.66
CA TYR A 80 6.61 4.67 -2.00
C TYR A 80 5.20 4.82 -2.58
N VAL A 81 4.15 4.55 -1.79
CA VAL A 81 2.76 4.75 -2.21
C VAL A 81 2.49 6.23 -2.52
N ARG A 82 3.08 7.17 -1.80
CA ARG A 82 3.00 8.61 -2.09
C ARG A 82 3.63 8.97 -3.43
N GLN A 83 4.74 8.32 -3.80
CA GLN A 83 5.39 8.51 -5.09
C GLN A 83 4.58 7.95 -6.27
N LEU A 84 3.63 7.06 -6.04
CA LEU A 84 2.71 6.56 -7.09
C LEU A 84 1.63 7.56 -7.49
N LYS A 85 1.43 8.63 -6.69
CA LYS A 85 0.50 9.72 -7.01
C LYS A 85 0.87 10.34 -8.36
N ARG A 86 -0.11 10.49 -9.24
CA ARG A 86 0.02 11.16 -10.54
C ARG A 86 -0.98 12.29 -10.69
#